data_AF-I3SL01-F1
#
_entry.id   AF-I3SL01-F1
#
_cell.length_a   1.000
_cell.length_b   1.000
_cell.length_c   1.000
_cell.angle_alpha   90.00
_cell.angle_beta   90.00
_cell.angle_gamma   90.00
#
_symmetry.space_group_name_H-M   'P 1'
#
loop_
_entity.id
_entity.type
_entity.pdbx_description
1 polymer ?
#
loop_
_entity_poly.entity_id
_entity_poly.type
_entity_poly.pdbx_seq_one_letter_code
_entity_poly.pdbx_strand_id
1 'polypeptide(L)' 'MDKTVKLWDLSNNQPSSVASKEPKAGAAFSISFSEDNPFLLAIGGSKGKLQLWDTLSDEGISRRYGKFNRNQPQSVA' A
#
# COMPACT_ATOMS: atom_id res chain seq x y z
N MET A 1 -20.06 -0.25 -7.20
CA MET A 1 -18.78 0.31 -6.74
C MET A 1 -17.81 -0.83 -6.49
N ASP A 2 -16.63 -0.80 -7.10
CA ASP A 2 -15.55 -1.73 -6.81
C ASP A 2 -14.95 -1.34 -5.44
N LYS A 3 -15.09 -2.21 -4.44
CA LYS A 3 -14.69 -1.92 -3.04
C LYS A 3 -13.18 -2.01 -2.83
N THR A 4 -12.41 -1.63 -3.85
CA THR A 4 -10.98 -1.89 -3.94
C THR A 4 -10.16 -0.63 -3.69
N VAL A 5 -8.98 -0.81 -3.11
CA VAL A 5 -7.94 0.21 -3.01
C VAL A 5 -6.81 -0.22 -3.92
N LYS A 6 -6.37 0.69 -4.78
CA LYS A 6 -5.33 0.44 -5.79
C LYS A 6 -4.15 1.38 -5.56
N LEU A 7 -2.96 0.87 -5.78
CA LEU A 7 -1.73 1.65 -5.78
C LEU A 7 -1.26 1.84 -7.22
N TRP A 8 -0.89 3.06 -7.54
CA TRP A 8 -0.51 3.48 -8.88
C TRP A 8 0.90 4.04 -8.88
N ASP A 9 1.66 3.65 -9.89
CA ASP A 9 2.94 4.26 -10.22
C ASP A 9 2.71 5.40 -11.22
N LEU A 10 3.24 6.58 -10.89
CA LEU A 10 3.11 7.81 -11.67
C LEU A 10 4.46 8.31 -12.26
N SER A 11 5.56 7.56 -12.11
CA SER A 11 6.93 8.06 -12.38
C SER A 11 7.20 8.43 -13.83
N ASN A 12 6.46 7.87 -14.78
CA ASN A 12 6.76 7.94 -16.22
C ASN A 12 5.70 8.72 -17.02
N ASN A 13 4.92 9.58 -16.35
CA ASN A 13 3.75 10.26 -16.94
C ASN A 13 2.74 9.29 -17.60
N GLN A 14 2.79 8.01 -17.20
CA GLN A 14 1.91 6.95 -17.64
C GLN A 14 1.48 6.16 -16.40
N PRO A 15 0.33 6.51 -15.80
CA PRO A 15 -0.17 5.85 -14.61
C PRO A 15 -0.36 4.35 -14.84
N SER A 16 0.24 3.53 -13.99
CA SER A 16 0.06 2.07 -14.03
C SER A 16 -0.30 1.53 -12.65
N SER A 17 -1.32 0.66 -12.58
CA SER A 17 -1.73 0.01 -11.33
C SER A 17 -0.69 -1.05 -10.98
N VAL A 18 -0.03 -0.92 -9.83
CA VAL A 18 1.02 -1.84 -9.36
C VAL A 18 0.53 -2.83 -8.31
N ALA A 19 -0.56 -2.52 -7.62
CA ALA A 19 -1.25 -3.45 -6.72
C ALA A 19 -2.72 -3.06 -6.55
N SER A 20 -3.55 -4.03 -6.18
CA SER A 20 -4.97 -3.84 -5.92
C SER A 20 -5.42 -4.79 -4.81
N LYS A 21 -6.17 -4.26 -3.85
CA LYS A 21 -6.68 -5.03 -2.72
C LYS A 21 -8.13 -4.67 -2.47
N GLU A 22 -8.96 -5.65 -2.10
CA GLU A 22 -10.27 -5.37 -1.50
C GLU A 22 -10.10 -5.34 0.02
N PRO A 23 -9.91 -4.14 0.63
CA PRO A 23 -9.91 -4.05 2.08
C PRO A 23 -11.30 -4.46 2.57
N LYS A 24 -11.37 -5.38 3.54
CA LYS A 24 -12.62 -5.83 4.14
C LYS A 24 -13.28 -4.74 5.02
N ALA A 25 -13.08 -3.45 4.68
CA ALA A 25 -13.57 -2.24 5.33
C ALA A 25 -14.95 -1.77 4.80
N GLY A 26 -15.46 -2.33 3.70
CA GLY A 26 -16.68 -1.83 3.06
C GLY A 26 -16.36 -0.68 2.09
N ALA A 27 -17.22 0.33 2.02
CA ALA A 27 -16.92 1.54 1.27
C ALA A 27 -15.78 2.29 1.99
N ALA A 28 -14.66 2.53 1.30
CA ALA A 28 -13.54 3.27 1.87
C ALA A 28 -13.85 4.77 1.90
N PHE A 29 -13.65 5.41 3.04
CA PHE A 29 -13.86 6.85 3.23
C PHE A 29 -12.57 7.60 3.54
N SER A 30 -11.56 6.91 4.07
CA SER A 30 -10.27 7.49 4.43
C SER A 30 -9.15 6.47 4.23
N ILE A 31 -8.01 6.97 3.77
CA ILE A 31 -6.76 6.22 3.60
C ILE A 31 -5.59 7.09 4.05
N SER A 32 -4.60 6.49 4.72
CA SER A 32 -3.39 7.20 5.12
C SER A 32 -2.20 6.23 5.18
N PHE A 33 -1.07 6.63 4.61
CA PHE A 33 0.19 5.92 4.85
C PHE A 33 0.71 6.25 6.25
N SER A 34 1.45 5.32 6.84
CA SER A 34 2.21 5.57 8.06
C SER A 34 3.45 6.42 7.74
N GLU A 35 3.73 7.42 8.57
CA GLU A 35 4.94 8.24 8.46
C GLU A 35 6.20 7.45 8.87
N ASP A 36 6.07 6.57 9.87
CA ASP A 36 7.17 5.75 10.39
C ASP A 36 7.44 4.53 9.50
N ASN A 37 6.39 3.95 8.90
CA ASN A 37 6.47 2.75 8.09
C ASN A 37 5.95 3.02 6.67
N PRO A 38 6.83 3.38 5.71
CA PRO A 38 6.43 3.91 4.41
C PRO A 38 5.60 2.95 3.53
N PHE A 39 5.54 1.67 3.89
CA PHE A 39 4.79 0.64 3.17
C PHE A 39 3.54 0.17 3.89
N LEU A 40 3.22 0.76 5.05
CA LEU A 40 2.01 0.44 5.79
C LEU A 40 0.91 1.46 5.47
N LEU A 41 -0.20 0.97 4.94
CA LEU A 41 -1.38 1.78 4.62
C LEU A 41 -2.54 1.43 5.56
N ALA A 42 -3.14 2.45 6.17
CA ALA A 42 -4.35 2.34 6.96
C ALA A 42 -5.58 2.74 6.12
N ILE A 43 -6.66 1.96 6.24
CA ILE A 43 -7.89 2.12 5.46
C ILE A 43 -9.09 2.09 6.40
N GLY A 44 -9.86 3.17 6.43
CA GLY A 44 -11.11 3.31 7.17
C GLY A 44 -12.33 3.30 6.26
N GLY A 45 -13.36 2.54 6.63
CA GLY A 45 -14.56 2.40 5.81
C GLY A 45 -15.84 2.09 6.58
N SER A 46 -16.93 1.93 5.84
CA SER A 46 -18.30 1.82 6.37
C SER A 46 -18.56 0.64 7.30
N LYS A 47 -17.68 -0.38 7.35
CA LYS A 47 -17.79 -1.49 8.29
C LYS A 47 -17.27 -1.17 9.70
N GLY A 48 -16.77 0.05 9.94
CA GLY A 48 -16.34 0.51 11.27
C GLY A 48 -15.08 -0.18 11.80
N LYS A 49 -14.36 -0.94 10.96
CA LYS A 49 -13.09 -1.57 11.30
C LYS A 49 -11.97 -0.94 10.50
N LEU A 50 -10.89 -0.58 11.18
CA LEU A 50 -9.63 -0.19 10.53
C LEU A 50 -9.02 -1.41 9.84
N GLN A 51 -8.59 -1.26 8.60
CA GLN A 51 -7.84 -2.27 7.86
C GLN A 51 -6.42 -1.78 7.61
N LEU A 52 -5.45 -2.68 7.78
CA LEU A 52 -4.06 -2.41 7.49
C LEU A 52 -3.63 -3.18 6.24
N TRP A 53 -2.79 -2.55 5.45
CA TRP A 53 -2.17 -3.17 4.29
C TRP A 53 -0.67 -2.91 4.33
N ASP A 54 0.09 -3.97 4.56
CA ASP A 54 1.50 -4.01 4.25
C ASP A 54 1.67 -4.19 2.74
N THR A 55 2.04 -3.11 2.07
CA THR A 55 2.16 -3.06 0.61
C THR A 55 3.42 -3.75 0.10
N LEU A 56 4.41 -4.06 0.94
CA LEU A 56 5.58 -4.86 0.53
C LEU A 56 5.25 -6.34 0.36
N SER A 57 4.11 -6.80 0.89
CA SER A 57 3.62 -8.15 0.63
C SER A 57 3.23 -8.37 -0.84
N ASP A 58 3.00 -7.29 -1.60
CA ASP A 58 2.73 -7.33 -3.02
C ASP A 58 4.04 -7.33 -3.83
N GLU A 59 4.26 -8.38 -4.62
CA GLU A 59 5.51 -8.58 -5.39
C GLU A 59 5.83 -7.40 -6.32
N GLY A 60 4.82 -6.83 -6.97
CA GLY A 60 5.00 -5.68 -7.87
C GLY A 60 5.55 -4.44 -7.16
N ILE A 61 5.13 -4.22 -5.92
CA ILE A 61 5.61 -3.12 -5.07
C ILE A 61 6.98 -3.45 -4.53
N SER A 62 7.16 -4.64 -3.95
CA SER A 62 8.45 -5.10 -3.41
C SER A 62 9.58 -4.99 -4.45
N ARG A 63 9.34 -5.47 -5.67
CA ARG A 63 10.33 -5.43 -6.75
C ARG A 63 10.70 -4.01 -7.19
N ARG A 64 9.74 -3.08 -7.22
CA ARG A 64 9.96 -1.72 -7.75
C ARG A 64 10.43 -0.74 -6.66
N TYR A 65 9.90 -0.90 -5.45
CA TYR A 65 10.03 0.07 -4.37
C TYR A 65 10.66 -0.49 -3.09
N GLY A 66 10.90 -1.80 -2.98
CA GLY A 66 11.41 -2.43 -1.76
C GLY A 66 12.70 -1.82 -1.20
N LYS A 67 13.55 -1.24 -2.05
CA LYS A 67 14.77 -0.51 -1.65
C LYS A 67 14.52 0.70 -0.73
N PHE A 68 13.30 1.24 -0.72
CA PHE A 68 12.93 2.37 0.15
C PHE A 68 12.45 1.91 1.53
N ASN A 69 12.45 0.60 1.79
CA ASN A 69 12.09 0.08 3.11
C ASN A 69 13.20 0.40 4.11
N ARG A 70 12.94 1.37 4.99
CA ARG A 70 13.89 1.85 6.01
C ARG A 70 14.18 0.82 7.09
N ASN A 71 13.39 -0.26 7.16
CA ASN A 71 13.53 -1.32 8.16
C ASN A 71 14.38 -2.51 7.68
N GLN A 72 15.09 -2.41 6.55
CA GLN A 72 16.08 -3.44 6.18
C GLN A 72 17.36 -3.28 7.03
N PRO A 73 17.80 -4.28 7.80
CA PRO A 73 19.17 -4.31 8.28
C PRO A 73 20.08 -4.33 7.05
N GLN A 74 21.03 -3.40 6.98
CA GLN A 74 22.03 -3.42 5.92
C GLN A 74 22.71 -4.80 5.94
N SER A 75 22.64 -5.53 4.82
CA SER A 75 23.45 -6.73 4.63
C SER A 75 24.90 -6.29 4.71
N VAL A 76 25.55 -6.56 5.83
CA VAL A 76 27.02 -6.48 5.94
C VAL A 76 27.59 -7.56 5.03
N ALA A 77 28.25 -7.14 3.96
CA ALA A 77 29.12 -7.96 3.13
C ALA A 77 30.55 -7.44 3.28
#